data_AF-A0A7W8YWM7-F1
#
_entry.id   AF-A0A7W8YWM7-F1
#
_cell.length_a   1.000
_cell.length_b   1.000
_cell.length_c   1.000
_cell.angle_alpha   90.00
_cell.angle_beta   90.00
_cell.angle_gamma   90.00
#
_symmetry.space_group_name_H-M   'P 1'
#
loop_
_entity.id
_entity.type
_entity.pdbx_description
1 polymer ?
#
loop_
_entity_poly.entity_id
_entity_poly.type
_entity_poly.pdbx_seq_one_letter_code
_entity_poly.pdbx_strand_id
1 'polypeptide(L)'
;MMKRIIYSLLFLLSCLPLISQAHGYWFAIKGSGKVNQPVQIQICFGEIDQYNIRHRETGPELAELGDFKVTVIDEKGKHTVVSISSKTDCWEGTFIPQEKGVYQILALNESLPVVDRSKTGGKNVRPIDYLCAAYSVEHTGYVEKPVQFLDIVTSTKDQMIIVRAFTNGNPAANGTKLRVFNPQNWEKSIETDAHGEAAFMPVMKGLYIIRQDYNLAKPGNYKGLPYTSIRYRCNYSLLVD
;
A
#
# COMPACT_ATOMS: atom_id res chain seq x y z
N MET A 1 -34.56 -41.19 -2.27
CA MET A 1 -34.51 -40.16 -1.20
C MET A 1 -33.08 -39.69 -0.89
N MET A 2 -32.11 -40.61 -0.69
CA MET A 2 -30.69 -40.28 -0.43
C MET A 2 -30.00 -39.38 -1.47
N LYS A 3 -30.26 -39.56 -2.78
CA LYS A 3 -29.66 -38.71 -3.83
C LYS A 3 -30.07 -37.23 -3.71
N ARG A 4 -31.30 -36.92 -3.29
CA ARG A 4 -31.77 -35.53 -3.08
C ARG A 4 -31.07 -34.87 -1.88
N ILE A 5 -30.80 -35.63 -0.82
CA ILE A 5 -30.04 -35.15 0.35
C ILE A 5 -28.59 -34.85 -0.05
N ILE A 6 -27.97 -35.68 -0.89
CA ILE A 6 -26.60 -35.46 -1.38
C ILE A 6 -26.50 -34.18 -2.23
N TYR A 7 -27.48 -33.90 -3.11
CA TYR A 7 -27.48 -32.66 -3.88
C TYR A 7 -27.74 -31.41 -3.02
N SER A 8 -28.58 -31.53 -1.98
CA SER A 8 -28.77 -30.44 -1.00
C SER A 8 -27.52 -30.20 -0.15
N LEU A 9 -26.76 -31.25 0.20
CA LEU A 9 -25.51 -31.13 0.95
C LEU A 9 -24.38 -30.52 0.10
N LEU A 10 -24.28 -30.89 -1.18
CA LEU A 10 -23.33 -30.28 -2.12
C LEU A 10 -23.63 -28.79 -2.36
N PHE A 11 -24.90 -28.41 -2.45
CA PHE A 11 -25.30 -27.01 -2.61
C PHE A 11 -25.01 -26.16 -1.35
N LEU A 12 -25.13 -26.76 -0.16
CA LEU A 12 -24.80 -26.10 1.10
C LEU A 12 -23.28 -25.89 1.27
N LEU A 13 -22.46 -26.84 0.81
CA LEU A 13 -20.99 -26.71 0.84
C LEU A 13 -20.45 -25.65 -0.13
N SER A 14 -21.13 -25.38 -1.25
CA SER A 14 -20.74 -24.32 -2.19
C SER A 14 -21.04 -22.89 -1.71
N CYS A 15 -21.81 -22.74 -0.64
CA CYS A 15 -22.19 -21.44 -0.08
C CYS A 15 -21.33 -21.01 1.12
N LEU A 16 -20.31 -21.78 1.50
CA LEU A 16 -19.36 -21.32 2.52
C LEU A 16 -18.52 -20.18 1.92
N PRO A 17 -18.62 -18.94 2.46
CA PRO A 17 -17.73 -17.88 2.01
C PRO A 17 -16.31 -18.30 2.36
N LEU A 18 -15.49 -18.58 1.35
CA LEU A 18 -14.04 -18.60 1.53
C LEU A 18 -13.65 -17.17 1.90
N ILE A 19 -13.46 -16.92 3.20
CA ILE A 19 -12.99 -15.64 3.71
C ILE A 19 -11.53 -15.54 3.29
N SER A 20 -11.30 -15.06 2.07
CA SER A 20 -9.99 -14.68 1.58
C SER A 20 -9.61 -13.38 2.27
N GLN A 21 -8.92 -13.48 3.41
CA GLN A 21 -8.33 -12.31 4.01
C GLN A 21 -7.20 -11.79 3.11
N ALA A 22 -7.33 -10.54 2.66
CA ALA A 22 -6.34 -9.91 1.81
C ALA A 22 -5.46 -9.00 2.65
N HIS A 23 -4.35 -9.54 3.17
CA HIS A 23 -3.36 -8.73 3.86
C HIS A 23 -2.77 -7.64 2.97
N GLY A 24 -2.36 -6.54 3.59
CA GLY A 24 -1.67 -5.45 2.92
C GLY A 24 -0.79 -4.64 3.87
N TYR A 25 0.14 -3.91 3.27
CA TYR A 25 0.95 -2.94 4.01
C TYR A 25 0.29 -1.57 4.04
N TRP A 26 0.50 -0.83 5.13
CA TRP A 26 0.17 0.59 5.22
C TRP A 26 1.14 1.32 6.16
N PHE A 27 1.23 2.63 5.99
CA PHE A 27 1.86 3.50 6.97
C PHE A 27 0.87 3.90 8.06
N ALA A 28 1.30 3.80 9.32
CA ALA A 28 0.71 4.51 10.43
C ALA A 28 1.70 5.60 10.89
N ILE A 29 1.45 6.84 10.50
CA ILE A 29 2.31 7.99 10.80
C ILE A 29 1.68 8.78 11.95
N LYS A 30 2.46 9.06 12.99
CA LYS A 30 2.01 9.82 14.16
C LYS A 30 3.00 10.93 14.46
N GLY A 31 2.52 12.16 14.50
CA GLY A 31 3.33 13.32 14.88
C GLY A 31 2.45 14.54 15.04
N SER A 32 3.01 15.62 15.58
CA SER A 32 2.26 16.84 15.91
C SER A 32 2.05 17.80 14.74
N GLY A 33 2.67 17.54 13.58
CA GLY A 33 2.66 18.45 12.42
C GLY A 33 3.49 19.72 12.66
N LYS A 34 4.42 19.69 13.62
CA LYS A 34 5.27 20.83 14.00
C LYS A 34 6.75 20.58 13.74
N VAL A 35 7.46 21.63 13.40
CA VAL A 35 8.93 21.59 13.27
C VAL A 35 9.58 21.19 14.59
N ASN A 36 10.71 20.49 14.51
CA ASN A 36 11.52 20.02 15.63
C ASN A 36 10.77 19.11 16.63
N GLN A 37 9.68 18.47 16.19
CA GLN A 37 8.94 17.49 16.97
C GLN A 37 9.02 16.11 16.29
N PRO A 38 9.13 15.02 17.05
CA PRO A 38 9.27 13.69 16.48
C PRO A 38 8.02 13.25 15.72
N VAL A 39 8.24 12.62 14.57
CA VAL A 39 7.25 11.93 13.74
C VAL A 39 7.60 10.45 13.75
N GLN A 40 6.74 9.66 14.37
CA GLN A 40 6.84 8.20 14.37
C GLN A 40 6.27 7.67 13.04
N ILE A 41 7.07 6.85 12.36
CA ILE A 41 6.71 6.19 11.11
C ILE A 41 6.65 4.69 11.39
N GLN A 42 5.44 4.12 11.32
CA GLN A 42 5.24 2.67 11.41
C GLN A 42 4.82 2.12 10.05
N ILE A 43 5.45 1.03 9.63
CA ILE A 43 4.99 0.18 8.53
C ILE A 43 4.28 -1.01 9.17
N CYS A 44 3.00 -1.18 8.90
CA CYS A 44 2.21 -2.28 9.42
C CYS A 44 1.85 -3.24 8.28
N PHE A 45 1.69 -4.51 8.62
CA PHE A 45 1.12 -5.54 7.76
C PHE A 45 -0.07 -6.16 8.47
N GLY A 46 -1.11 -6.53 7.74
CA GLY A 46 -2.32 -7.06 8.36
C GLY A 46 -3.55 -6.90 7.47
N GLU A 47 -4.71 -7.02 8.08
CA GLU A 47 -6.01 -7.09 7.43
C GLU A 47 -7.05 -6.24 8.18
N ILE A 48 -8.25 -6.14 7.61
CA ILE A 48 -9.40 -5.62 8.34
C ILE A 48 -10.45 -6.73 8.32
N ASP A 49 -10.95 -7.08 9.50
CA ASP A 49 -11.91 -8.16 9.67
C ASP A 49 -13.33 -7.78 9.21
N GLN A 50 -14.24 -8.75 9.30
CA GLN A 50 -15.66 -8.57 8.99
C GLN A 50 -16.39 -7.54 9.87
N TYR A 51 -15.77 -7.13 10.99
CA TYR A 51 -16.30 -6.12 11.91
C TYR A 51 -15.67 -4.74 11.67
N ASN A 52 -14.95 -4.57 10.57
CA ASN A 52 -14.24 -3.34 10.19
C ASN A 52 -13.13 -2.96 11.18
N ILE A 53 -12.59 -3.93 11.93
CA ILE A 53 -11.48 -3.74 12.85
C ILE A 53 -10.18 -4.03 12.10
N ARG A 54 -9.29 -3.04 12.08
CA ARG A 54 -7.96 -3.20 11.49
C ARG A 54 -7.05 -3.96 12.45
N HIS A 55 -6.61 -5.14 12.02
CA HIS A 55 -5.69 -5.99 12.74
C HIS A 55 -4.29 -5.87 12.16
N ARG A 56 -3.29 -5.88 13.03
CA ARG A 56 -1.89 -5.95 12.65
C ARG A 56 -1.42 -7.38 12.86
N GLU A 57 -0.75 -7.91 11.86
CA GLU A 57 -0.15 -9.24 11.91
C GLU A 57 0.99 -9.26 12.92
N THR A 58 1.18 -10.39 13.60
CA THR A 58 2.23 -10.57 14.61
C THR A 58 2.95 -11.89 14.39
N GLY A 59 4.06 -12.11 15.09
CA GLY A 59 4.76 -13.38 15.10
C GLY A 59 5.96 -13.45 14.15
N PRO A 60 6.65 -14.60 14.11
CA PRO A 60 7.96 -14.74 13.48
C PRO A 60 7.91 -14.56 11.96
N GLU A 61 6.79 -14.90 11.31
CA GLU A 61 6.61 -14.77 9.87
C GLU A 61 6.67 -13.31 9.40
N LEU A 62 6.36 -12.36 10.29
CA LEU A 62 6.48 -10.94 9.97
C LEU A 62 7.92 -10.57 9.61
N ALA A 63 8.94 -11.23 10.20
CA ALA A 63 10.34 -10.94 9.90
C ALA A 63 10.69 -11.12 8.41
N GLU A 64 10.08 -12.11 7.75
CA GLU A 64 10.29 -12.43 6.32
C GLU A 64 9.59 -11.44 5.38
N LEU A 65 8.65 -10.64 5.91
CA LEU A 65 7.86 -9.65 5.19
C LEU A 65 8.46 -8.23 5.26
N GLY A 66 9.61 -8.09 5.92
CA GLY A 66 10.29 -6.82 6.21
C GLY A 66 11.43 -6.48 5.24
N ASP A 67 12.45 -5.79 5.75
CA ASP A 67 13.59 -5.24 5.01
C ASP A 67 13.26 -4.00 4.16
N PHE A 68 12.46 -3.09 4.74
CA PHE A 68 12.11 -1.83 4.11
C PHE A 68 13.27 -0.82 4.15
N LYS A 69 13.55 -0.21 3.00
CA LYS A 69 14.35 1.02 2.92
C LYS A 69 13.40 2.21 3.04
N VAL A 70 13.51 2.97 4.13
CA VAL A 70 12.63 4.11 4.41
C VAL A 70 13.35 5.43 4.17
N THR A 71 12.73 6.30 3.37
CA THR A 71 13.26 7.62 3.03
C THR A 71 12.17 8.67 3.19
N VAL A 72 12.54 9.82 3.76
CA VAL A 72 11.72 11.02 3.81
C VAL A 72 12.33 12.05 2.88
N ILE A 73 11.52 12.65 2.01
CA ILE A 73 11.93 13.69 1.06
C ILE A 73 11.20 14.98 1.41
N ASP A 74 11.94 16.08 1.53
CA ASP A 74 11.35 17.41 1.73
C ASP A 74 11.02 18.10 0.39
N GLU A 75 10.35 19.26 0.44
CA GLU A 75 9.95 20.01 -0.76
C GLU A 75 11.14 20.53 -1.59
N LYS A 76 12.33 20.61 -1.00
CA LYS A 76 13.58 20.96 -1.69
C LYS A 76 14.22 19.74 -2.37
N GLY A 77 13.63 18.55 -2.21
CA GLY A 77 14.15 17.29 -2.72
C GLY A 77 15.29 16.71 -1.89
N LYS A 78 15.49 17.13 -0.64
CA LYS A 78 16.50 16.54 0.24
C LYS A 78 16.00 15.20 0.76
N HIS A 79 16.81 14.16 0.55
CA HIS A 79 16.53 12.81 1.04
C HIS A 79 17.11 12.62 2.45
N THR A 80 16.29 12.08 3.35
CA THR A 80 16.69 11.65 4.70
C THR A 80 16.33 10.19 4.87
N VAL A 81 17.33 9.33 5.06
CA VAL A 81 17.11 7.92 5.37
C VAL A 81 16.64 7.79 6.81
N VAL A 82 15.58 7.00 7.04
CA VAL A 82 15.06 6.70 8.38
C VAL A 82 15.41 5.26 8.73
N SER A 83 16.21 5.09 9.77
CA SER A 83 16.47 3.77 10.34
C SER A 83 15.20 3.24 11.00
N ILE A 84 14.80 2.03 10.62
CA ILE A 84 13.65 1.33 11.20
C ILE A 84 14.10 0.08 11.95
N SER A 85 13.32 -0.32 12.95
CA SER A 85 13.51 -1.54 13.73
C SER A 85 12.22 -2.35 13.77
N SER A 86 12.33 -3.67 13.68
CA SER A 86 11.18 -4.55 13.86
C SER A 86 10.64 -4.45 15.28
N LYS A 87 9.32 -4.41 15.41
CA LYS A 87 8.54 -4.53 16.63
C LYS A 87 7.66 -5.78 16.54
N THR A 88 6.79 -5.98 17.54
CA THR A 88 5.89 -7.14 17.60
C THR A 88 4.91 -7.20 16.41
N ASP A 89 4.44 -6.04 15.93
CA ASP A 89 3.33 -5.91 14.99
C ASP A 89 3.60 -4.93 13.82
N CYS A 90 4.82 -4.39 13.73
CA CYS A 90 5.19 -3.38 12.74
C CYS A 90 6.71 -3.23 12.62
N TRP A 91 7.16 -2.42 11.66
CA TRP A 91 8.49 -1.83 11.64
C TRP A 91 8.40 -0.35 11.95
N GLU A 92 9.27 0.16 12.81
CA GLU A 92 9.15 1.51 13.35
C GLU A 92 10.47 2.28 13.28
N GLY A 93 10.39 3.54 12.85
CA GLY A 93 11.45 4.53 12.95
C GLY A 93 10.90 5.91 13.30
N THR A 94 11.81 6.86 13.53
CA THR A 94 11.46 8.24 13.89
C THR A 94 12.19 9.22 12.98
N PHE A 95 11.46 10.23 12.53
CA PHE A 95 11.95 11.37 11.77
C PHE A 95 11.68 12.68 12.53
N ILE A 96 12.53 13.69 12.39
CA ILE A 96 12.33 15.02 13.00
C ILE A 96 12.43 16.09 11.91
N PRO A 97 11.30 16.66 11.44
CA PRO A 97 11.31 17.74 10.45
C PRO A 97 12.00 18.97 11.01
N GLN A 98 12.94 19.53 10.25
CA GLN A 98 13.68 20.74 10.62
C GLN A 98 13.08 22.00 10.01
N GLU A 99 12.21 21.85 9.01
CA GLU A 99 11.61 22.95 8.26
C GLU A 99 10.10 22.73 8.10
N LYS A 100 9.39 23.79 7.75
CA LYS A 100 7.99 23.71 7.35
C LYS A 100 7.91 23.15 5.92
N GLY A 101 6.82 22.46 5.61
CA GLY A 101 6.57 21.93 4.27
C GLY A 101 5.80 20.62 4.30
N VAL A 102 5.52 20.09 3.12
CA VAL A 102 5.00 18.73 2.93
C VAL A 102 6.15 17.76 2.65
N TYR A 103 6.25 16.76 3.50
CA TYR A 103 7.25 15.70 3.37
C TYR A 103 6.63 14.48 2.68
N GLN A 104 7.35 13.89 1.73
CA GLN A 104 7.00 12.59 1.15
C GLN A 104 7.70 11.48 1.96
N ILE A 105 6.93 10.57 2.53
CA ILE A 105 7.44 9.41 3.28
C ILE A 105 7.32 8.18 2.39
N LEU A 106 8.43 7.47 2.19
CA LEU A 106 8.55 6.37 1.26
C LEU A 106 9.10 5.13 1.95
N ALA A 107 8.60 3.96 1.56
CA ALA A 107 9.22 2.69 1.92
C ALA A 107 9.26 1.76 0.71
N LEU A 108 10.41 1.11 0.50
CA LEU A 108 10.63 0.15 -0.57
C LEU A 108 11.05 -1.20 0.02
N ASN A 109 10.36 -2.27 -0.40
CA ASN A 109 10.75 -3.65 -0.15
C ASN A 109 10.98 -4.39 -1.48
N GLU A 110 12.24 -4.72 -1.75
CA GLU A 110 12.67 -5.51 -2.91
C GLU A 110 13.14 -6.92 -2.51
N SER A 111 13.05 -7.23 -1.22
CA SER A 111 13.69 -8.39 -0.59
C SER A 111 12.76 -9.59 -0.45
N LEU A 112 11.45 -9.38 -0.58
CA LEU A 112 10.40 -10.39 -0.54
C LEU A 112 10.71 -11.62 -1.43
N PRO A 113 10.38 -12.83 -0.96
CA PRO A 113 10.62 -14.05 -1.72
C PRO A 113 9.75 -14.09 -3.00
N VAL A 114 10.21 -14.87 -3.99
CA VAL A 114 9.37 -15.21 -5.14
C VAL A 114 8.14 -15.96 -4.64
N VAL A 115 6.96 -15.52 -5.08
CA VAL A 115 5.71 -16.25 -4.84
C VAL A 115 5.72 -17.47 -5.77
N ASP A 116 6.11 -18.61 -5.21
CA ASP A 116 6.18 -19.89 -5.92
C ASP A 116 4.78 -20.50 -6.06
N ARG A 117 4.36 -20.68 -7.31
CA ARG A 117 3.08 -21.28 -7.69
C ARG A 117 3.27 -22.53 -8.55
N SER A 118 4.50 -23.04 -8.65
CA SER A 118 4.84 -24.22 -9.44
C SER A 118 3.98 -25.44 -9.05
N LYS A 119 3.71 -25.62 -7.76
CA LYS A 119 2.86 -26.71 -7.23
C LYS A 119 1.42 -26.70 -7.73
N THR A 120 0.89 -25.54 -8.13
CA THR A 120 -0.48 -25.39 -8.63
C THR A 120 -0.54 -25.15 -10.14
N GLY A 121 0.61 -25.27 -10.85
CA GLY A 121 0.73 -24.93 -12.26
C GLY A 121 0.67 -23.42 -12.55
N GLY A 122 0.68 -22.59 -11.50
CA GLY A 122 0.68 -21.15 -11.62
C GLY A 122 2.05 -20.59 -12.00
N LYS A 123 2.06 -19.36 -12.51
CA LYS A 123 3.28 -18.64 -12.84
C LYS A 123 3.91 -18.03 -11.58
N ASN A 124 5.21 -18.27 -11.40
CA ASN A 124 6.00 -17.65 -10.34
C ASN A 124 6.14 -16.14 -10.57
N VAL A 125 5.99 -15.36 -9.50
CA VAL A 125 5.98 -13.89 -9.54
C VAL A 125 6.96 -13.33 -8.51
N ARG A 126 7.78 -12.36 -8.92
CA ARG A 126 8.64 -11.59 -8.02
C ARG A 126 7.88 -10.35 -7.52
N PRO A 127 7.54 -10.24 -6.22
CA PRO A 127 6.92 -9.05 -5.67
C PRO A 127 7.96 -7.94 -5.40
N ILE A 128 7.58 -6.69 -5.65
CA ILE A 128 8.28 -5.48 -5.20
C ILE A 128 7.22 -4.52 -4.66
N ASP A 129 7.36 -4.10 -3.41
CA ASP A 129 6.37 -3.28 -2.72
C ASP A 129 6.89 -1.89 -2.39
N TYR A 130 6.08 -0.90 -2.75
CA TYR A 130 6.24 0.51 -2.43
C TYR A 130 5.14 0.92 -1.46
N LEU A 131 5.49 1.77 -0.50
CA LEU A 131 4.54 2.56 0.26
C LEU A 131 4.89 4.03 0.11
N CYS A 132 3.86 4.87 0.08
CA CYS A 132 4.01 6.32 0.06
C CYS A 132 2.96 6.99 0.95
N ALA A 133 3.30 8.16 1.49
CA ALA A 133 2.39 9.06 2.17
C ALA A 133 2.93 10.49 2.10
N ALA A 134 2.05 11.47 2.24
CA ALA A 134 2.41 12.87 2.47
C ALA A 134 2.22 13.22 3.95
N TYR A 135 3.13 14.02 4.52
CA TYR A 135 3.06 14.51 5.90
C TYR A 135 3.32 16.00 5.96
N SER A 136 2.32 16.78 6.37
CA SER A 136 2.40 18.24 6.43
C SER A 136 2.94 18.72 7.77
N VAL A 137 3.88 19.67 7.72
CA VAL A 137 4.48 20.31 8.90
C VAL A 137 4.26 21.81 8.81
N GLU A 138 3.30 22.32 9.58
CA GLU A 138 2.90 23.74 9.64
C GLU A 138 2.73 24.40 8.25
N HIS A 139 2.29 23.62 7.27
CA HIS A 139 2.21 24.04 5.86
C HIS A 139 1.00 23.41 5.17
N THR A 140 0.45 24.11 4.16
CA THR A 140 -0.62 23.61 3.31
C THR A 140 -0.08 23.41 1.90
N GLY A 141 -0.10 22.18 1.41
CA GLY A 141 0.43 21.82 0.10
C GLY A 141 0.17 20.35 -0.20
N TYR A 142 0.79 19.86 -1.27
CA TYR A 142 0.76 18.45 -1.65
C TYR A 142 2.04 18.08 -2.39
N VAL A 143 2.36 16.78 -2.38
CA VAL A 143 3.46 16.23 -3.18
C VAL A 143 3.03 16.17 -4.64
N GLU A 144 3.83 16.75 -5.54
CA GLU A 144 3.52 16.78 -6.98
C GLU A 144 4.30 15.75 -7.78
N LYS A 145 5.56 15.51 -7.40
CA LYS A 145 6.51 14.77 -8.23
C LYS A 145 6.58 13.30 -7.80
N PRO A 146 6.46 12.34 -8.74
CA PRO A 146 6.78 10.96 -8.45
C PRO A 146 8.29 10.80 -8.30
N VAL A 147 8.69 9.89 -7.41
CA VAL A 147 10.10 9.58 -7.11
C VAL A 147 10.37 8.07 -7.13
N GLN A 148 9.32 7.26 -7.05
CA GLN A 148 9.40 5.79 -7.13
C GLN A 148 9.09 5.29 -8.55
N PHE A 149 9.44 4.04 -8.84
CA PHE A 149 9.05 3.39 -10.10
C PHE A 149 7.53 3.24 -10.21
N LEU A 150 6.83 2.88 -9.13
CA LEU A 150 5.38 2.88 -9.06
C LEU A 150 4.99 3.79 -7.91
N ASP A 151 4.30 4.89 -8.22
CA ASP A 151 4.11 5.96 -7.25
C ASP A 151 2.70 6.53 -7.30
N ILE A 152 2.25 7.05 -6.17
CA ILE A 152 0.96 7.72 -6.03
C ILE A 152 1.19 8.99 -5.24
N VAL A 153 0.59 10.08 -5.69
CA VAL A 153 0.47 11.31 -4.90
C VAL A 153 -0.99 11.74 -4.86
N THR A 154 -1.35 12.50 -3.83
CA THR A 154 -2.72 13.00 -3.67
C THR A 154 -2.75 14.49 -3.42
N SER A 155 -3.80 15.15 -3.90
CA SER A 155 -4.17 16.51 -3.53
C SER A 155 -5.66 16.60 -3.25
N THR A 156 -6.10 17.70 -2.64
CA THR A 156 -7.52 17.94 -2.38
C THR A 156 -8.03 19.08 -3.25
N LYS A 157 -9.18 18.88 -3.90
CA LYS A 157 -9.89 19.91 -4.67
C LYS A 157 -11.39 19.74 -4.49
N ASP A 158 -12.10 20.79 -4.10
CA ASP A 158 -13.57 20.78 -3.96
C ASP A 158 -14.10 19.59 -3.14
N GLN A 159 -13.48 19.30 -1.99
CA GLN A 159 -13.75 18.14 -1.11
C GLN A 159 -13.43 16.76 -1.70
N MET A 160 -13.00 16.68 -2.96
CA MET A 160 -12.52 15.47 -3.60
C MET A 160 -11.04 15.26 -3.32
N ILE A 161 -10.65 14.01 -3.09
CA ILE A 161 -9.26 13.59 -3.18
C ILE A 161 -8.97 13.29 -4.64
N ILE A 162 -8.03 14.04 -5.21
CA ILE A 162 -7.44 13.80 -6.52
C ILE A 162 -6.23 12.90 -6.31
N VAL A 163 -6.23 11.75 -6.95
CA VAL A 163 -5.17 10.75 -6.92
C VAL A 163 -4.47 10.77 -8.26
N ARG A 164 -3.15 10.97 -8.27
CA ARG A 164 -2.33 10.85 -9.48
C ARG A 164 -1.44 9.63 -9.33
N ALA A 165 -1.57 8.70 -10.26
CA ALA A 165 -0.79 7.48 -10.28
C ALA A 165 0.30 7.58 -11.35
N PHE A 166 1.46 7.00 -11.06
CA PHE A 166 2.62 7.07 -11.94
C PHE A 166 3.25 5.70 -12.14
N THR A 167 3.84 5.48 -13.31
CA THR A 167 4.70 4.35 -13.61
C THR A 167 5.94 4.84 -14.34
N ASN A 168 7.09 4.59 -13.75
CA ASN A 168 8.41 5.00 -14.21
C ASN A 168 8.48 6.51 -14.52
N GLY A 169 7.98 7.33 -13.59
CA GLY A 169 7.95 8.80 -13.71
C GLY A 169 6.90 9.37 -14.67
N ASN A 170 6.21 8.54 -15.44
CA ASN A 170 5.12 8.97 -16.34
C ASN A 170 3.76 8.78 -15.67
N PRO A 171 2.74 9.57 -16.01
CA PRO A 171 1.36 9.29 -15.62
C PRO A 171 0.97 7.85 -15.96
N ALA A 172 0.22 7.21 -15.06
CA ALA A 172 -0.32 5.87 -15.30
C ALA A 172 -1.25 5.89 -16.53
N ALA A 173 -1.30 4.78 -17.25
CA ALA A 173 -2.11 4.66 -18.47
C ALA A 173 -3.59 4.91 -18.17
N ASN A 174 -4.32 5.50 -19.12
CA ASN A 174 -5.78 5.65 -19.03
C ASN A 174 -6.46 4.30 -18.73
N GLY A 175 -7.43 4.31 -17.82
CA GLY A 175 -8.10 3.10 -17.34
C GLY A 175 -7.29 2.28 -16.33
N THR A 176 -6.18 2.81 -15.79
CA THR A 176 -5.46 2.12 -14.71
C THR A 176 -6.36 2.05 -13.49
N LYS A 177 -6.65 0.82 -13.05
CA LYS A 177 -7.47 0.57 -11.86
C LYS A 177 -6.70 0.88 -10.58
N LEU A 178 -7.24 1.82 -9.80
CA LEU A 178 -6.81 2.11 -8.43
C LEU A 178 -7.87 1.57 -7.46
N ARG A 179 -7.41 0.85 -6.43
CA ARG A 179 -8.28 0.31 -5.38
C ARG A 179 -8.18 1.21 -4.14
N VAL A 180 -9.30 1.80 -3.74
CA VAL A 180 -9.40 2.65 -2.55
C VAL A 180 -10.06 1.85 -1.45
N PHE A 181 -9.34 1.60 -0.37
CA PHE A 181 -9.86 0.98 0.85
C PHE A 181 -10.14 2.08 1.86
N ASN A 182 -11.39 2.19 2.30
CA ASN A 182 -11.75 3.15 3.34
C ASN A 182 -11.31 2.65 4.75
N PRO A 183 -11.48 3.45 5.81
CA PRO A 183 -11.13 3.05 7.17
C PRO A 183 -11.84 1.77 7.65
N GLN A 184 -12.98 1.42 7.04
CA GLN A 184 -13.78 0.22 7.29
C GLN A 184 -13.53 -0.91 6.26
N ASN A 185 -12.46 -0.85 5.48
CA ASN A 185 -12.10 -1.84 4.44
C ASN A 185 -13.05 -2.00 3.26
N TRP A 186 -14.03 -1.12 3.09
CA TRP A 186 -14.81 -1.12 1.87
C TRP A 186 -13.91 -0.69 0.72
N GLU A 187 -13.82 -1.57 -0.27
CA GLU A 187 -13.06 -1.32 -1.48
C GLU A 187 -13.94 -0.64 -2.53
N LYS A 188 -13.44 0.48 -3.07
CA LYS A 188 -13.95 1.08 -4.29
C LYS A 188 -12.85 1.07 -5.35
N SER A 189 -13.21 0.60 -6.55
CA SER A 189 -12.37 0.75 -7.73
C SER A 189 -12.63 2.10 -8.39
N ILE A 190 -11.57 2.88 -8.63
CA ILE A 190 -11.60 4.06 -9.50
C ILE A 190 -10.59 3.85 -10.64
N GLU A 191 -10.78 4.52 -11.76
CA GLU A 191 -9.92 4.39 -12.93
C GLU A 191 -9.30 5.75 -13.24
N THR A 192 -8.04 5.73 -13.67
CA THR A 192 -7.34 6.93 -14.08
C THR A 192 -7.81 7.40 -15.46
N ASP A 193 -7.78 8.70 -15.68
CA ASP A 193 -8.00 9.33 -16.97
C ASP A 193 -6.71 9.37 -17.84
N ALA A 194 -6.73 10.14 -18.92
CA ALA A 194 -5.59 10.33 -19.82
C ALA A 194 -4.38 11.03 -19.19
N HIS A 195 -4.56 11.68 -18.04
CA HIS A 195 -3.52 12.35 -17.25
C HIS A 195 -3.04 11.50 -16.08
N GLY A 196 -3.48 10.23 -15.97
CA GLY A 196 -3.15 9.36 -14.85
C GLY A 196 -3.86 9.77 -13.56
N GLU A 197 -4.92 10.58 -13.65
CA GLU A 197 -5.65 11.09 -12.49
C GLU A 197 -6.97 10.35 -12.29
N ALA A 198 -7.32 10.11 -11.03
CA ALA A 198 -8.64 9.65 -10.62
C ALA A 198 -9.09 10.45 -9.40
N ALA A 199 -10.39 10.49 -9.12
CA ALA A 199 -10.92 11.23 -7.97
C ALA A 199 -11.94 10.42 -7.18
N PHE A 200 -11.95 10.64 -5.86
CA PHE A 200 -13.01 10.13 -5.00
C PHE A 200 -13.32 11.10 -3.85
N MET A 201 -14.55 11.05 -3.36
CA MET A 201 -14.96 11.79 -2.16
C MET A 201 -14.77 10.88 -0.94
N PRO A 202 -13.98 11.28 0.07
CA PRO A 202 -13.91 10.53 1.32
C PRO A 202 -15.24 10.71 2.08
N VAL A 203 -15.82 9.60 2.53
CA VAL A 203 -17.13 9.59 3.20
C VAL A 203 -17.01 9.58 4.73
N MET A 204 -15.80 9.39 5.26
CA MET A 204 -15.54 9.37 6.69
C MET A 204 -14.09 9.74 7.00
N LYS A 205 -13.83 10.09 8.25
CA LYS A 205 -12.47 10.31 8.75
C LYS A 205 -11.75 9.00 8.99
N GLY A 206 -10.43 9.02 8.89
CA GLY A 206 -9.56 7.89 9.18
C GLY A 206 -8.59 7.56 8.04
N LEU A 207 -7.93 6.41 8.18
CA LEU A 207 -6.88 5.98 7.28
C LEU A 207 -7.42 5.24 6.05
N TYR A 208 -7.34 5.90 4.90
CA TYR A 208 -7.56 5.31 3.59
C TYR A 208 -6.25 4.70 3.05
N ILE A 209 -6.37 3.61 2.32
CA ILE A 209 -5.27 3.03 1.54
C ILE A 209 -5.66 3.09 0.07
N ILE A 210 -4.80 3.64 -0.78
CA ILE A 210 -5.00 3.66 -2.23
C ILE A 210 -3.93 2.78 -2.86
N ARG A 211 -4.35 1.77 -3.61
CA ARG A 211 -3.46 0.75 -4.17
C ARG A 211 -3.43 0.81 -5.68
N GLN A 212 -2.23 0.79 -6.22
CA GLN A 212 -1.93 0.51 -7.62
C GLN A 212 -1.11 -0.79 -7.71
N ASP A 213 -1.46 -1.65 -8.67
CA ASP A 213 -0.69 -2.84 -9.02
C ASP A 213 -0.22 -2.70 -10.47
N TYR A 214 1.04 -3.03 -10.75
CA TYR A 214 1.62 -3.06 -12.09
C TYR A 214 2.39 -4.35 -12.31
N ASN A 215 2.05 -5.10 -13.35
CA ASN A 215 2.70 -6.36 -13.70
C ASN A 215 3.60 -6.18 -14.92
N LEU A 216 4.88 -6.48 -14.74
CA LEU A 216 5.87 -6.47 -15.81
C LEU A 216 6.22 -7.90 -16.19
N ALA A 217 5.93 -8.31 -17.42
CA ALA A 217 6.31 -9.60 -17.98
C ALA A 217 7.81 -9.65 -18.27
N LYS A 218 8.61 -9.78 -17.21
CA LYS A 218 10.07 -9.87 -17.25
C LYS A 218 10.49 -11.13 -16.47
N PRO A 219 10.87 -12.22 -17.15
CA PRO A 219 11.36 -13.40 -16.49
C PRO A 219 12.75 -13.16 -15.86
N GLY A 220 13.08 -13.95 -14.85
CA GLY A 220 14.38 -13.88 -14.19
C GLY A 220 14.55 -14.95 -13.11
N ASN A 221 15.61 -14.83 -12.33
CA ASN A 221 15.86 -15.64 -11.14
C ASN A 221 16.11 -14.73 -9.93
N TYR A 222 15.60 -15.08 -8.77
CA TYR A 222 15.84 -14.36 -7.52
C TYR A 222 16.00 -15.36 -6.37
N LYS A 223 17.12 -15.26 -5.64
CA LYS A 223 17.48 -16.19 -4.55
C LYS A 223 17.36 -17.67 -4.96
N GLY A 224 17.72 -18.00 -6.20
CA GLY A 224 17.68 -19.36 -6.74
C GLY A 224 16.33 -19.77 -7.36
N LEU A 225 15.26 -19.00 -7.19
CA LEU A 225 13.94 -19.32 -7.74
C LEU A 225 13.66 -18.57 -9.05
N PRO A 226 13.30 -19.27 -10.15
CA PRO A 226 12.89 -18.63 -11.38
C PRO A 226 11.48 -18.02 -11.24
N TYR A 227 11.27 -16.88 -11.91
CA TYR A 227 9.98 -16.20 -12.03
C TYR A 227 9.72 -15.74 -13.46
N THR A 228 8.46 -15.49 -13.79
CA THR A 228 8.03 -15.09 -15.14
C THR A 228 7.65 -13.62 -15.26
N SER A 229 7.32 -12.98 -14.14
CA SER A 229 6.94 -11.57 -14.08
C SER A 229 7.34 -10.95 -12.74
N ILE A 230 7.42 -9.62 -12.74
CA ILE A 230 7.56 -8.80 -11.54
C ILE A 230 6.21 -8.15 -11.27
N ARG A 231 5.69 -8.27 -10.05
CA ARG A 231 4.52 -7.52 -9.56
C ARG A 231 5.01 -6.37 -8.71
N TYR A 232 4.88 -5.16 -9.23
CA TYR A 232 5.01 -3.94 -8.47
C TYR A 232 3.67 -3.60 -7.82
N ARG A 233 3.69 -3.22 -6.55
CA ARG A 233 2.51 -2.70 -5.86
C ARG A 233 2.89 -1.45 -5.09
N CYS A 234 2.05 -0.43 -5.17
CA CYS A 234 2.19 0.79 -4.41
C CYS A 234 0.96 0.97 -3.53
N ASN A 235 1.16 1.14 -2.23
CA ASN A 235 0.11 1.50 -1.28
C ASN A 235 0.34 2.93 -0.77
N TYR A 236 -0.53 3.85 -1.16
CA TYR A 236 -0.56 5.20 -0.60
C TYR A 236 -1.41 5.21 0.67
N SER A 237 -0.85 5.71 1.78
CA SER A 237 -1.56 5.84 3.06
C SER A 237 -2.02 7.29 3.22
N LEU A 238 -3.33 7.51 3.17
CA LEU A 238 -3.96 8.81 3.27
C LEU A 238 -4.76 8.91 4.58
N LEU A 239 -4.33 9.77 5.49
CA LEU A 239 -5.11 10.13 6.66
C LEU A 239 -6.07 11.27 6.31
N VAL A 240 -7.37 11.05 6.50
CA VAL A 240 -8.41 12.07 6.35
C VAL A 240 -8.90 12.48 7.74
N ASP A 241 -8.75 13.75 8.09
CA ASP A 241 -9.03 14.32 9.42
C ASP A 241 -10.41 14.99 9.57
#